data_AF-G9YC24-F1
#
_entry.id   AF-G9YC24-F1
#
_cell.length_a   1.000
_cell.length_b   1.000
_cell.length_c   1.000
_cell.angle_alpha   90.00
_cell.angle_beta   90.00
_cell.angle_gamma   90.00
#
_symmetry.space_group_name_H-M   'P 1'
#
loop_
_entity.id
_entity.type
_entity.pdbx_description
1 polymer ?
#
loop_
_entity_poly.entity_id
_entity_poly.type
_entity_poly.pdbx_seq_one_letter_code
_entity_poly.pdbx_strand_id
1 'polypeptide(L)'
;MKGLCDPELVHDFFSGRTWDDIAASLKLKNDSYALELGVSFLSEDEFFYYIPLYIYASLHNKDEFFVFESDFVQAYLCPDFRSHDDFLNFILRFSDAQLLMLAQFMSYESEILKCFHASKACVDFWDTYL
;
A
#
# COMPACT_ATOMS: atom_id res chain seq x y z
N MET A 1 5.51 -28.06 -4.29
CA MET A 1 4.92 -27.07 -5.22
C MET A 1 4.18 -26.07 -4.35
N LYS A 2 4.73 -24.87 -4.13
CA LYS A 2 4.01 -23.77 -3.47
C LYS A 2 3.14 -23.14 -4.55
N GLY A 3 1.88 -23.57 -4.60
CA GLY A 3 0.91 -23.09 -5.57
C GLY A 3 0.45 -21.68 -5.23
N LEU A 4 0.03 -20.96 -6.26
CA LEU A 4 -0.64 -19.66 -6.19
C LEU A 4 -1.70 -19.63 -5.08
N CYS A 5 -1.73 -18.53 -4.31
CA CYS A 5 -2.58 -18.29 -3.15
C CYS A 5 -2.17 -19.06 -1.89
N ASP A 6 -1.37 -18.41 -1.03
CA ASP A 6 -0.98 -18.92 0.29
C ASP A 6 -1.62 -18.05 1.40
N PRO A 7 -2.93 -18.25 1.71
CA PRO A 7 -3.58 -17.54 2.81
C PRO A 7 -2.92 -17.81 4.16
N GLU A 8 -2.29 -18.96 4.33
CA GLU A 8 -1.55 -19.32 5.54
C GLU A 8 -0.35 -18.38 5.70
N LEU A 9 0.39 -18.08 4.62
CA LEU A 9 1.48 -17.11 4.66
C LEU A 9 1.00 -15.71 5.09
N VAL A 10 -0.13 -15.24 4.55
CA VAL A 10 -0.70 -13.93 4.92
C VAL A 10 -1.12 -13.95 6.38
N HIS A 11 -1.84 -14.99 6.80
CA HIS A 11 -2.24 -15.16 8.20
C HIS A 11 -1.02 -15.16 9.12
N ASP A 12 0.00 -15.97 8.84
CA ASP A 12 1.20 -16.06 9.69
C ASP A 12 1.99 -14.75 9.73
N PHE A 13 1.95 -13.97 8.65
CA PHE A 13 2.64 -12.70 8.58
C PHE A 13 1.95 -11.58 9.39
N PHE A 14 0.61 -11.50 9.34
CA PHE A 14 -0.17 -10.40 9.94
C PHE A 14 -0.85 -10.77 11.27
N SER A 15 -1.17 -12.04 11.53
CA SER A 15 -2.03 -12.43 12.64
C SER A 15 -1.41 -12.11 14.00
N GLY A 16 -2.15 -11.34 14.82
CA GLY A 16 -1.75 -10.95 16.16
C GLY A 16 -0.60 -9.94 16.23
N ARG A 17 -0.21 -9.33 15.10
CA ARG A 17 0.90 -8.37 15.03
C ARG A 17 0.38 -6.98 14.70
N THR A 18 0.96 -5.96 15.31
CA THR A 18 0.69 -4.57 14.93
C THR A 18 1.49 -4.20 13.68
N TRP A 19 1.09 -3.13 12.99
CA TRP A 19 1.83 -2.65 11.81
C TRP A 19 3.28 -2.26 12.19
N ASP A 20 3.49 -1.70 13.40
CA ASP A 20 4.79 -1.27 13.88
C ASP A 20 5.68 -2.44 14.35
N ASP A 21 5.10 -3.50 14.93
CA ASP A 21 5.82 -4.75 15.21
C ASP A 21 6.36 -5.40 13.93
N ILE A 22 5.56 -5.36 12.85
CA ILE A 22 5.99 -5.85 11.54
C ILE A 22 7.10 -4.96 11.00
N ALA A 23 6.91 -3.64 10.98
CA ALA A 23 7.89 -2.69 10.47
C ALA A 23 9.25 -2.79 11.18
N ALA A 24 9.26 -2.98 12.51
CA ALA A 24 10.47 -3.09 13.32
C ALA A 24 11.34 -4.33 12.99
N SER A 25 10.73 -5.36 12.39
CA SER A 25 11.39 -6.63 12.08
C SER A 25 11.43 -6.95 10.59
N LEU A 26 10.96 -6.02 9.76
CA LEU A 26 10.75 -6.20 8.32
C LEU A 26 12.07 -6.49 7.58
N LYS A 27 12.05 -7.55 6.78
CA LYS A 27 13.11 -7.94 5.85
C LYS A 27 12.48 -8.15 4.48
N LEU A 28 12.46 -7.09 3.66
CA LEU A 28 11.78 -7.08 2.35
C LEU A 28 12.08 -8.31 1.49
N LYS A 29 13.33 -8.79 1.45
CA LYS A 29 13.69 -10.01 0.71
C LYS A 29 12.87 -11.25 1.07
N ASN A 30 12.48 -11.38 2.34
CA ASN A 30 11.72 -12.53 2.83
C ASN A 30 10.22 -12.23 2.92
N ASP A 31 9.88 -10.96 3.12
CA ASP A 31 8.54 -10.54 3.56
C ASP A 31 7.72 -9.92 2.42
N SER A 32 8.36 -9.48 1.33
CA SER A 32 7.69 -8.80 0.21
C SER A 32 6.56 -9.61 -0.39
N TYR A 33 6.69 -10.93 -0.49
CA TYR A 33 5.64 -11.79 -1.02
C TYR A 33 4.42 -11.85 -0.09
N ALA A 34 4.61 -11.82 1.23
CA ALA A 34 3.50 -11.76 2.17
C ALA A 34 2.78 -10.40 2.11
N LEU A 35 3.54 -9.31 1.92
CA LEU A 35 2.98 -7.98 1.68
C LEU A 35 2.20 -7.92 0.35
N GLU A 36 2.72 -8.50 -0.72
CA GLU A 36 2.05 -8.59 -2.03
C GLU A 36 0.71 -9.31 -1.92
N LEU A 37 0.71 -10.51 -1.31
CA LEU A 37 -0.52 -11.25 -1.07
C LEU A 37 -1.47 -10.50 -0.12
N GLY A 38 -0.95 -9.80 0.89
CA GLY A 38 -1.77 -9.02 1.83
C GLY A 38 -2.69 -7.99 1.14
N VAL A 39 -2.26 -7.41 0.02
CA VAL A 39 -3.08 -6.48 -0.81
C VAL A 39 -4.40 -7.13 -1.24
N SER A 40 -4.37 -8.42 -1.56
CA SER A 40 -5.50 -9.18 -2.08
C SER A 40 -6.26 -10.01 -1.05
N PHE A 41 -5.59 -10.45 0.02
CA PHE A 41 -6.14 -11.41 0.99
C PHE A 41 -6.69 -10.78 2.27
N LEU A 42 -6.18 -9.61 2.67
CA LEU A 42 -6.74 -8.89 3.81
C LEU A 42 -8.08 -8.27 3.42
N SER A 43 -9.04 -8.27 4.34
CA SER A 43 -10.25 -7.46 4.15
C SER A 43 -9.87 -5.98 4.10
N GLU A 44 -10.72 -5.15 3.49
CA GLU A 44 -10.42 -3.71 3.37
C GLU A 44 -10.22 -3.04 4.74
N ASP A 45 -10.96 -3.46 5.77
CA ASP A 45 -10.82 -2.94 7.13
C ASP A 45 -9.49 -3.31 7.77
N GLU A 46 -9.04 -4.55 7.57
CA GLU A 46 -7.71 -4.98 8.02
C GLU A 46 -6.62 -4.25 7.24
N PHE A 47 -6.75 -4.14 5.92
CA PHE A 47 -5.77 -3.47 5.08
C PHE A 47 -5.66 -1.98 5.42
N PHE A 48 -6.78 -1.31 5.68
CA PHE A 48 -6.82 0.09 6.10
C PHE A 48 -5.95 0.32 7.36
N TYR A 49 -5.98 -0.61 8.32
CA TYR A 49 -5.11 -0.55 9.50
C TYR A 49 -3.62 -0.68 9.16
N TYR A 50 -3.27 -1.50 8.15
CA TYR A 50 -1.88 -1.77 7.77
C TYR A 50 -1.29 -0.77 6.76
N ILE A 51 -2.04 0.21 6.25
CA ILE A 51 -1.49 1.21 5.32
C ILE A 51 -0.18 1.86 5.78
N PRO A 52 0.01 2.25 7.05
CA PRO A 52 1.29 2.79 7.52
C PRO A 52 2.47 1.84 7.28
N LEU A 53 2.27 0.53 7.46
CA LEU A 53 3.27 -0.49 7.16
C LEU A 53 3.59 -0.55 5.66
N TYR A 54 2.59 -0.47 4.79
CA TYR A 54 2.81 -0.48 3.34
C TYR A 54 3.58 0.75 2.86
N ILE A 55 3.24 1.94 3.36
CA ILE A 55 4.01 3.17 3.09
C ILE A 55 5.46 3.00 3.59
N TYR A 56 5.64 2.53 4.81
CA TYR A 56 6.98 2.29 5.37
C TYR A 56 7.78 1.30 4.50
N ALA A 57 7.19 0.15 4.17
CA ALA A 57 7.82 -0.87 3.36
C ALA A 57 8.21 -0.34 1.96
N SER A 58 7.32 0.42 1.33
CA SER A 58 7.55 1.12 0.05
C SER A 58 8.77 2.05 0.09
N LEU A 59 8.86 2.91 1.12
CA LEU A 59 10.01 3.81 1.28
C LEU A 59 11.36 3.06 1.45
N HIS A 60 11.31 1.82 1.94
CA HIS A 60 12.45 0.92 2.05
C HIS A 60 12.67 0.03 0.80
N ASN A 61 11.72 -0.02 -0.14
CA ASN A 61 11.75 -0.83 -1.37
C ASN A 61 12.52 -0.17 -2.53
N LYS A 62 12.90 1.10 -2.39
CA LYS A 62 13.50 1.95 -3.44
C LYS A 62 14.69 1.36 -4.21
N ASP A 63 15.43 0.43 -3.61
CA ASP A 63 16.63 -0.19 -4.20
C ASP A 63 16.39 -1.67 -4.59
N GLU A 64 15.31 -2.27 -4.09
CA GLU A 64 15.03 -3.71 -4.22
C GLU A 64 13.90 -4.00 -5.24
N PHE A 65 13.02 -3.03 -5.50
CA PHE A 65 11.98 -3.06 -6.53
C PHE A 65 11.06 -4.28 -6.47
N PHE A 66 10.69 -4.72 -5.26
CA PHE A 66 9.67 -5.77 -5.10
C PHE A 66 8.29 -5.25 -5.53
N VAL A 67 7.42 -6.17 -5.99
CA VAL A 67 6.16 -5.84 -6.69
C VAL A 67 5.05 -5.33 -5.77
N PHE A 68 5.05 -5.71 -4.47
CA PHE A 68 3.98 -5.40 -3.52
C PHE A 68 3.61 -3.89 -3.47
N GLU A 69 4.57 -3.00 -3.65
CA GLU A 69 4.39 -1.56 -3.65
C GLU A 69 3.49 -1.10 -4.80
N SER A 70 3.77 -1.61 -6.00
CA SER A 70 2.97 -1.33 -7.18
C SER A 70 1.53 -1.84 -7.00
N ASP A 71 1.38 -3.03 -6.43
CA ASP A 71 0.06 -3.61 -6.17
C ASP A 71 -0.70 -2.81 -5.10
N PHE A 72 -0.03 -2.38 -4.04
CA PHE A 72 -0.61 -1.50 -3.02
C PHE A 72 -1.08 -0.16 -3.62
N VAL A 73 -0.21 0.52 -4.36
CA VAL A 73 -0.50 1.83 -4.97
C VAL A 73 -1.68 1.70 -5.93
N GLN A 74 -1.64 0.74 -6.85
CA GLN A 74 -2.73 0.54 -7.81
C GLN A 74 -4.01 0.17 -7.09
N ALA A 75 -3.98 -0.81 -6.19
CA ALA A 75 -5.18 -1.34 -5.58
C ALA A 75 -5.84 -0.34 -4.64
N TYR A 76 -5.12 0.55 -3.94
CA TYR A 76 -5.72 1.38 -2.88
C TYR A 76 -5.58 2.88 -3.09
N LEU A 77 -4.59 3.35 -3.85
CA LEU A 77 -4.28 4.78 -3.98
C LEU A 77 -4.48 5.34 -5.39
N CYS A 78 -4.81 4.51 -6.37
CA CYS A 78 -5.13 4.97 -7.72
C CYS A 78 -6.64 4.93 -7.98
N PRO A 79 -7.27 6.07 -8.30
CA PRO A 79 -8.71 6.12 -8.60
C PRO A 79 -9.14 5.20 -9.75
N ASP A 80 -8.28 5.01 -10.77
CA ASP A 80 -8.60 4.24 -11.99
C ASP A 80 -8.83 2.74 -11.77
N PHE A 81 -8.37 2.20 -10.63
CA PHE A 81 -8.41 0.76 -10.34
C PHE A 81 -9.59 0.37 -9.45
N ARG A 82 -10.43 1.33 -9.10
CA ARG A 82 -11.69 1.15 -8.36
C ARG A 82 -12.80 1.92 -9.04
N SER A 83 -14.05 1.63 -8.68
CA SER A 83 -15.12 2.57 -9.03
C SER A 83 -14.91 3.89 -8.29
N HIS A 84 -15.38 5.00 -8.86
CA HIS A 84 -15.21 6.32 -8.25
C HIS A 84 -15.79 6.37 -6.83
N ASP A 85 -16.99 5.82 -6.64
CA ASP A 85 -17.67 5.80 -5.34
C ASP A 85 -16.92 4.91 -4.34
N ASP A 86 -16.44 3.72 -4.76
CA ASP A 86 -15.67 2.83 -3.88
C ASP A 86 -14.36 3.46 -3.44
N PHE A 87 -13.65 4.13 -4.37
CA PHE A 87 -12.42 4.85 -4.07
C PHE A 87 -12.68 5.97 -3.06
N LEU A 88 -13.67 6.83 -3.31
CA LEU A 88 -13.99 7.92 -2.39
C LEU A 88 -14.44 7.39 -1.02
N ASN A 89 -15.26 6.35 -0.97
CA ASN A 89 -15.68 5.74 0.29
C ASN A 89 -14.48 5.21 1.10
N PHE A 90 -13.48 4.63 0.44
CA PHE A 90 -12.24 4.23 1.08
C PHE A 90 -11.44 5.43 1.59
N ILE A 91 -11.23 6.44 0.74
CA ILE A 91 -10.43 7.62 1.07
C ILE A 91 -11.06 8.48 2.17
N LEU A 92 -12.39 8.59 2.22
CA LEU A 92 -13.11 9.39 3.23
C LEU A 92 -13.00 8.83 4.66
N ARG A 93 -12.42 7.63 4.83
CA ARG A 93 -12.12 7.06 6.15
C ARG A 93 -10.88 7.68 6.80
N PHE A 94 -10.02 8.34 6.04
CA PHE A 94 -8.79 8.97 6.56
C PHE A 94 -9.07 10.36 7.13
N SER A 95 -8.32 10.73 8.17
CA SER A 95 -8.24 12.12 8.64
C SER A 95 -7.44 13.01 7.70
N ASP A 96 -7.62 14.33 7.77
CA ASP A 96 -6.86 15.29 6.95
C ASP A 96 -5.34 15.10 7.05
N ALA A 97 -4.83 14.80 8.24
CA ALA A 97 -3.40 14.53 8.44
C ALA A 97 -2.93 13.26 7.72
N GLN A 98 -3.76 12.21 7.69
CA GLN A 98 -3.46 10.98 6.97
C GLN A 98 -3.57 11.18 5.46
N LEU A 99 -4.55 11.96 4.99
CA LEU A 99 -4.70 12.33 3.58
C LEU A 99 -3.48 13.11 3.09
N LEU A 100 -3.00 14.09 3.87
CA LEU A 100 -1.77 14.81 3.56
C LEU A 100 -0.55 13.87 3.49
N MET A 101 -0.41 12.93 4.43
CA MET A 101 0.69 11.95 4.38
C MET A 101 0.61 11.04 3.14
N LEU A 102 -0.58 10.57 2.78
CA LEU A 102 -0.79 9.77 1.57
C LEU A 102 -0.49 10.57 0.30
N ALA A 103 -0.90 11.85 0.26
CA ALA A 103 -0.60 12.72 -0.86
C ALA A 103 0.91 12.96 -1.01
N GLN A 104 1.62 13.19 0.10
CA GLN A 104 3.08 13.31 0.11
C GLN A 104 3.78 12.03 -0.35
N PHE A 105 3.29 10.87 0.10
CA PHE A 105 3.77 9.57 -0.37
C PHE A 105 3.56 9.41 -1.89
N MET A 106 2.35 9.67 -2.39
CA MET A 106 2.04 9.57 -3.82
C MET A 106 2.86 10.54 -4.67
N SER A 107 3.09 11.76 -4.17
CA SER A 107 3.99 12.73 -4.81
C SER A 107 5.43 12.22 -4.85
N TYR A 108 5.93 11.61 -3.78
CA TYR A 108 7.26 10.97 -3.78
C TYR A 108 7.35 9.84 -4.81
N GLU A 109 6.36 8.94 -4.84
CA GLU A 109 6.27 7.85 -5.82
C GLU A 109 6.27 8.37 -7.27
N SER A 110 5.54 9.46 -7.52
CA SER A 110 5.47 10.10 -8.84
C SER A 110 6.77 10.80 -9.21
N GLU A 111 7.28 11.68 -8.35
CA GLU A 111 8.34 12.61 -8.71
C GLU A 111 9.72 12.00 -8.58
N ILE A 112 9.93 11.16 -7.57
CA ILE A 112 11.24 10.58 -7.27
C ILE A 112 11.38 9.22 -7.91
N LEU A 113 10.43 8.32 -7.69
CA LEU A 113 10.49 6.95 -8.22
C LEU A 113 9.95 6.81 -9.65
N LYS A 114 9.32 7.87 -10.18
CA LYS A 114 8.75 7.90 -11.54
C LYS A 114 7.72 6.78 -11.77
N CYS A 115 7.00 6.40 -10.72
CA CYS A 115 5.89 5.46 -10.82
C CYS A 115 4.78 6.08 -11.68
N PHE A 116 4.45 5.41 -12.79
CA PHE A 116 3.46 5.91 -13.75
C PHE A 116 2.06 6.03 -13.12
N HIS A 117 1.64 5.00 -12.39
CA HIS A 117 0.33 4.97 -11.73
C HIS A 117 0.19 6.07 -10.69
N ALA A 118 1.24 6.30 -9.89
CA ALA A 118 1.26 7.40 -8.93
C ALA A 118 1.17 8.77 -9.61
N SER A 119 1.90 8.95 -10.72
CA SER A 119 1.91 10.22 -11.46
C SER A 119 0.54 10.61 -11.99
N LYS A 120 -0.21 9.66 -12.55
CA LYS A 120 -1.58 9.91 -12.99
C LYS A 120 -2.52 10.19 -11.80
N ALA A 121 -2.44 9.38 -10.74
CA ALA A 121 -3.27 9.56 -9.56
C ALA A 121 -3.02 10.88 -8.82
N CYS A 122 -1.79 11.43 -8.87
CA CYS A 122 -1.48 12.75 -8.34
C CYS A 122 -2.28 13.84 -9.07
N VAL A 123 -2.17 13.87 -10.40
CA VAL A 123 -2.88 14.85 -11.24
C VAL A 123 -4.41 14.73 -11.07
N ASP A 124 -4.92 13.50 -11.01
CA ASP A 124 -6.36 13.27 -10.96
C ASP A 124 -6.95 13.48 -9.56
N PHE A 125 -6.16 13.36 -8.48
CA PHE A 125 -6.68 13.37 -7.11
C PHE A 125 -5.71 13.95 -6.07
N TRP A 126 -4.52 13.36 -5.89
CA TRP A 126 -3.70 13.61 -4.70
C TRP A 126 -3.11 15.02 -4.61
N ASP A 127 -2.89 15.70 -5.74
CA ASP A 127 -2.38 17.08 -5.76
C ASP A 127 -3.32 18.07 -5.06
N THR A 128 -4.61 17.73 -4.92
CA THR A 128 -5.57 18.57 -4.20
C THR A 128 -5.37 18.61 -2.68
N TYR A 129 -4.57 17.69 -2.14
CA TYR A 129 -4.27 17.55 -0.71
C TYR A 129 -2.85 18.02 -0.34
N LEU A 130 -2.06 18.51 -1.30
CA LEU A 130 -0.69 19.05 -1.12
C LEU A 130 -0.71 20.58 -0.95
#